data_AF-A0A843KQ45-F1
#
_entry.id   AF-A0A843KQ45-F1
#
_cell.length_a   1.000
_cell.length_b   1.000
_cell.length_c   1.000
_cell.angle_alpha   90.00
_cell.angle_beta   90.00
_cell.angle_gamma   90.00
#
_symmetry.space_group_name_H-M   'P 1'
#
loop_
_entity.id
_entity.type
_entity.pdbx_description
1 polymer ?
#
loop_
_entity_poly.entity_id
_entity_poly.type
_entity_poly.pdbx_seq_one_letter_code
_entity_poly.pdbx_strand_id
1 'polypeptide(L)'
;MEELQIRLTGSLEVLSKGRTAVLFSGGLDSALLTALAKPLSELRLYTVGYPGSHDLDAAGKVAEELGLPWEPILMDDGMLCGAIAYLRDRMGV
;
A
#
# COMPACT_ATOMS: atom_id res chain seq x y z
N MET A 1 -19.51 -10.33 -11.80
CA MET A 1 -19.01 -9.55 -10.66
C MET A 1 -18.56 -10.48 -9.52
N GLU A 2 -19.35 -11.49 -9.15
CA GLU A 2 -18.96 -12.51 -8.15
C GLU A 2 -17.65 -13.24 -8.48
N GLU A 3 -17.46 -13.70 -9.73
CA GLU A 3 -16.23 -14.41 -10.12
C GLU A 3 -14.96 -13.58 -9.86
N LEU A 4 -14.98 -12.28 -10.18
CA LEU A 4 -13.82 -11.40 -9.95
C LEU A 4 -13.48 -11.30 -8.47
N GLN A 5 -14.50 -11.07 -7.63
CA GLN A 5 -14.32 -10.99 -6.18
C GLN A 5 -13.77 -12.31 -5.62
N ILE A 6 -14.32 -13.46 -6.05
CA ILE A 6 -13.84 -14.79 -5.63
C ILE A 6 -12.36 -14.97 -5.99
N ARG A 7 -11.97 -14.63 -7.23
CA ARG A 7 -10.57 -14.78 -7.68
C ARG A 7 -9.61 -13.86 -6.94
N LEU A 8 -10.01 -12.62 -6.68
CA LEU A 8 -9.20 -11.66 -5.93
C LEU A 8 -9.03 -12.10 -4.48
N THR A 9 -10.12 -12.44 -3.79
CA THR A 9 -10.07 -12.93 -2.40
C THR A 9 -9.21 -14.18 -2.28
N GLY A 10 -9.41 -15.18 -3.16
CA GLY A 10 -8.60 -16.40 -3.16
C GLY A 10 -7.11 -16.15 -3.42
N SER A 11 -6.77 -15.13 -4.23
CA SER A 11 -5.37 -14.73 -4.41
C SER A 11 -4.80 -14.10 -3.13
N LEU A 12 -5.58 -13.27 -2.43
CA LEU A 12 -5.18 -12.63 -1.19
C LEU A 12 -5.03 -13.62 -0.03
N GLU A 13 -5.81 -14.71 0.02
CA GLU A 13 -5.61 -15.79 1.00
C GLU A 13 -4.23 -16.46 0.89
N VAL A 14 -3.67 -16.51 -0.32
CA VAL A 14 -2.33 -17.06 -0.57
C VAL A 14 -1.26 -16.00 -0.27
N LEU A 15 -1.48 -14.75 -0.67
CA LEU A 15 -0.49 -13.67 -0.62
C LEU A 15 -0.40 -12.96 0.74
N SER A 16 -1.49 -12.90 1.50
CA SER A 16 -1.58 -12.19 2.78
C SER A 16 -1.93 -13.16 3.89
N LYS A 17 -0.97 -13.42 4.78
CA LYS A 17 -1.16 -14.23 5.99
C LYS A 17 -0.45 -13.57 7.17
N GLY A 18 -1.14 -13.52 8.31
CA GLY A 18 -0.59 -12.89 9.52
C GLY A 18 -0.45 -11.38 9.33
N ARG A 19 0.71 -10.83 9.67
CA ARG A 19 1.00 -9.39 9.54
C ARG A 19 1.40 -9.05 8.13
N THR A 20 0.61 -8.21 7.47
CA THR A 20 0.80 -7.85 6.06
C THR A 20 0.90 -6.33 5.91
N ALA A 21 1.99 -5.88 5.29
CA ALA A 21 2.15 -4.49 4.86
C ALA A 21 1.52 -4.30 3.47
N VAL A 22 0.81 -3.18 3.28
CA VAL A 22 0.17 -2.85 2.00
C VAL A 22 0.72 -1.53 1.48
N LEU A 23 1.22 -1.53 0.25
CA LEU A 23 1.47 -0.29 -0.48
C LEU A 23 0.11 0.31 -0.87
N PHE A 24 -0.19 1.48 -0.30
CA PHE A 24 -1.54 2.04 -0.29
C PHE A 24 -1.52 3.47 -0.84
N SER A 25 -1.97 3.67 -2.07
CA SER A 25 -2.03 5.00 -2.69
C SER A 25 -3.31 5.77 -2.34
N GLY A 26 -4.30 5.10 -1.73
CA GLY A 26 -5.65 5.64 -1.55
C GLY A 26 -6.52 5.55 -2.82
N GLY A 27 -5.97 5.05 -3.93
CA GLY A 27 -6.75 4.77 -5.14
C GLY A 27 -7.64 3.54 -5.01
N LEU A 28 -8.63 3.43 -5.91
CA LEU A 28 -9.64 2.37 -5.93
C LEU A 28 -9.04 0.96 -5.84
N ASP A 29 -7.98 0.67 -6.60
CA ASP A 29 -7.38 -0.66 -6.64
C ASP A 29 -6.81 -1.05 -5.26
N SER A 30 -5.99 -0.18 -4.68
CA SER A 30 -5.41 -0.42 -3.35
C SER A 30 -6.48 -0.49 -2.25
N ALA A 31 -7.53 0.32 -2.35
CA ALA A 31 -8.66 0.31 -1.43
C ALA A 31 -9.45 -0.99 -1.51
N LEU A 32 -9.77 -1.45 -2.73
CA LEU A 32 -10.47 -2.70 -2.97
C LEU A 32 -9.68 -3.90 -2.43
N LEU A 33 -8.40 -4.01 -2.79
CA LEU A 33 -7.55 -5.12 -2.33
C LEU A 33 -7.40 -5.12 -0.81
N THR A 34 -7.24 -3.94 -0.20
CA THR A 34 -7.16 -3.79 1.25
C THR A 34 -8.48 -4.21 1.94
N ALA A 35 -9.62 -3.79 1.40
CA ALA A 35 -10.92 -4.16 1.95
C ALA A 35 -11.17 -5.67 1.89
N LEU A 36 -10.76 -6.33 0.80
CA LEU A 36 -10.84 -7.79 0.65
C LEU A 36 -9.84 -8.54 1.54
N ALA A 37 -8.65 -7.98 1.78
CA ALA A 37 -7.62 -8.60 2.62
C ALA A 37 -7.85 -8.38 4.13
N LYS A 38 -8.62 -7.36 4.54
CA LYS A 38 -8.89 -7.00 5.93
C LYS A 38 -9.37 -8.17 6.82
N PRO A 39 -10.29 -9.06 6.38
CA PRO A 39 -10.68 -10.22 7.20
C PRO A 39 -9.65 -11.35 7.20
N LEU A 40 -8.64 -11.32 6.32
CA LEU A 40 -7.67 -12.40 6.10
C LEU A 40 -6.36 -12.19 6.86
N SER A 41 -6.00 -10.94 7.19
CA SER A 41 -4.69 -10.57 7.72
C SER A 41 -4.73 -9.34 8.63
N GLU A 42 -3.73 -9.22 9.51
CA GLU A 42 -3.46 -8.01 10.29
C GLU A 42 -2.74 -6.99 9.38
N LEU A 43 -3.49 -6.02 8.85
CA LEU A 43 -2.99 -5.07 7.85
C LEU A 43 -2.41 -3.80 8.47
N ARG A 44 -1.35 -3.29 7.84
CA ARG A 44 -0.87 -1.90 8.01
C ARG A 44 -0.59 -1.27 6.65
N LEU A 45 -1.09 -0.06 6.46
CA LEU A 45 -1.07 0.65 5.18
C LEU A 45 0.10 1.63 5.15
N TYR A 46 0.83 1.65 4.04
CA TYR A 46 1.98 2.53 3.85
C TYR A 46 1.86 3.31 2.55
N THR A 47 2.14 4.61 2.63
CA THR A 47 2.17 5.50 1.47
C THR A 47 3.46 6.29 1.51
N VAL A 48 4.24 6.22 0.42
CA VAL A 48 5.46 7.03 0.27
C VAL A 48 5.13 8.24 -0.59
N GLY A 49 5.49 9.43 -0.15
CA GLY A 49 5.23 10.65 -0.90
C GLY A 49 6.00 11.84 -0.39
N TYR A 50 6.13 12.87 -1.23
CA TYR A 50 6.65 14.16 -0.80
C TYR A 50 5.68 14.87 0.16
N PRO A 51 6.16 15.68 1.10
CA PRO A 51 5.28 16.47 1.97
C PRO A 51 4.24 17.26 1.17
N GLY A 52 2.97 17.09 1.53
CA GLY A 52 1.83 17.74 0.85
C GLY A 52 1.43 17.10 -0.49
N SER A 53 1.92 15.90 -0.81
CA SER A 53 1.46 15.20 -2.02
C SER A 53 0.01 14.75 -1.90
N HIS A 54 -0.69 14.81 -3.04
CA HIS A 54 -2.08 14.37 -3.15
C HIS A 54 -2.27 12.90 -2.73
N ASP A 55 -1.29 12.04 -2.99
CA ASP A 55 -1.37 10.61 -2.65
C ASP A 55 -1.37 10.38 -1.14
N LEU A 56 -0.62 11.17 -0.36
CA LEU A 56 -0.64 11.09 1.11
C LEU A 56 -2.00 11.51 1.67
N ASP A 57 -2.57 12.60 1.14
CA ASP A 57 -3.89 13.08 1.57
C ASP A 57 -5.02 12.09 1.21
N ALA A 58 -4.98 11.53 0.00
CA ALA A 58 -5.95 10.54 -0.44
C ALA A 58 -5.84 9.24 0.36
N ALA A 59 -4.62 8.73 0.53
CA ALA A 59 -4.37 7.54 1.32
C ALA A 59 -4.82 7.68 2.77
N GLY A 60 -4.52 8.82 3.41
CA GLY A 60 -4.94 9.07 4.79
C GLY A 60 -6.46 9.03 4.97
N LYS A 61 -7.20 9.72 4.09
CA LYS A 61 -8.68 9.72 4.13
C LYS A 61 -9.26 8.33 3.92
N VAL A 62 -8.78 7.60 2.92
CA VAL A 62 -9.33 6.26 2.63
C VAL A 62 -8.93 5.26 3.71
N ALA A 63 -7.74 5.37 4.31
CA ALA A 63 -7.34 4.53 5.44
C ALA A 63 -8.22 4.76 6.67
N GLU A 64 -8.58 6.02 6.95
CA GLU A 64 -9.51 6.41 8.01
C GLU A 64 -10.90 5.79 7.77
N GLU A 65 -11.44 5.93 6.55
CA GLU A 65 -12.72 5.31 6.15
C GLU A 65 -12.70 3.79 6.28
N LEU A 66 -11.58 3.15 5.95
CA LEU A 66 -11.40 1.71 6.11
C LEU A 66 -11.17 1.29 7.58
N GLY A 67 -10.90 2.23 8.48
CA GLY A 67 -10.59 1.99 9.89
C GLY A 67 -9.34 1.12 10.06
N LEU A 68 -8.29 1.39 9.29
CA LEU A 68 -7.05 0.62 9.29
C LEU A 68 -5.85 1.49 9.68
N PRO A 69 -4.82 0.93 10.35
CA PRO A 69 -3.64 1.69 10.71
C PRO A 69 -2.86 2.08 9.44
N TRP A 70 -2.54 3.36 9.34
CA TRP A 70 -1.83 3.94 8.20
C TRP A 70 -0.60 4.73 8.65
N GLU A 71 0.46 4.63 7.86
CA GLU A 71 1.74 5.25 8.11
C GLU A 71 2.23 5.97 6.83
N PRO A 72 2.22 7.32 6.82
CA PRO A 72 2.85 8.09 5.75
C PRO A 72 4.37 8.06 5.90
N ILE A 73 5.08 7.77 4.80
CA ILE A 73 6.53 7.86 4.69
C ILE A 73 6.85 9.11 3.88
N LEU A 74 7.33 10.15 4.56
CA LEU A 74 7.71 11.40 3.92
C LEU A 74 9.06 11.25 3.24
N MET A 75 9.09 11.53 1.94
CA MET A 75 10.28 11.46 1.11
C MET A 75 10.80 12.87 0.82
N ASP A 76 12.12 13.00 0.83
CA ASP A 76 12.83 14.16 0.29
C ASP A 76 13.72 13.73 -0.89
N ASP A 77 14.33 14.73 -1.54
CA ASP A 77 15.19 14.47 -2.70
C ASP A 77 16.42 13.63 -2.36
N GLY A 78 16.92 13.74 -1.13
CA GLY A 78 18.05 12.93 -0.65
C GLY A 78 17.68 11.46 -0.58
N MET A 79 16.51 11.15 -0.01
CA MET A 79 15.97 9.80 0.06
C MET A 79 15.70 9.23 -1.34
N LEU A 80 15.12 10.01 -2.25
CA LEU A 80 14.88 9.57 -3.63
C LEU A 80 16.20 9.27 -4.35
N CYS A 81 17.16 10.20 -4.32
CA CYS A 81 18.47 10.02 -4.95
C CYS A 81 19.21 8.80 -4.38
N GLY A 82 19.16 8.62 -3.05
CA GLY A 82 19.74 7.49 -2.36
C GLY A 82 19.08 6.16 -2.76
N ALA A 83 17.76 6.11 -2.87
CA ALA A 83 17.03 4.93 -3.31
C ALA A 83 17.38 4.55 -4.75
N ILE A 84 17.48 5.51 -5.65
CA ILE A 84 17.90 5.27 -7.05
C ILE A 84 19.33 4.76 -7.12
N ALA A 85 20.27 5.38 -6.38
CA ALA A 85 21.65 4.90 -6.32
C ALA A 85 21.73 3.46 -5.79
N TYR A 86 20.99 3.15 -4.73
CA TYR A 86 20.91 1.80 -4.17
C TYR A 86 20.38 0.77 -5.18
N LEU A 87 19.30 1.11 -5.89
CA LEU A 87 18.73 0.24 -6.92
C LEU A 87 19.72 0.00 -8.06
N ARG A 88 20.37 1.04 -8.57
CA ARG A 88 21.39 0.92 -9.62
C ARG A 88 22.53 0.00 -9.18
N ASP A 89 23.07 0.23 -7.99
CA ASP A 89 24.30 -0.43 -7.53
C ASP A 89 24.06 -1.90 -7.10
N ARG A 90 22.85 -2.24 -6.62
CA ARG A 90 22.53 -3.59 -6.11
C ARG A 90 21.59 -4.41 -6.98
N MET A 91 20.70 -3.77 -7.73
CA MET A 91 19.69 -4.45 -8.55
C MET A 91 20.01 -4.38 -10.05
N GLY A 92 21.04 -3.63 -10.47
CA GLY A 92 21.50 -3.57 -11.85
C GLY A 92 20.51 -2.92 -12.82
N VAL A 93 19.63 -2.05 -12.29
CA VAL A 93 18.70 -1.19 -13.06
C VAL A 93 19.36 0.11 -13.49
#